data_AF-A0AAX2ERZ5-F1
#
_entry.id   AF-A0AAX2ERZ5-F1
#
_cell.length_a   1.000
_cell.length_b   1.000
_cell.length_c   1.000
_cell.angle_alpha   90.00
_cell.angle_beta   90.00
_cell.angle_gamma   90.00
#
_symmetry.space_group_name_H-M   'P 1'
#
loop_
_entity.id
_entity.type
_entity.pdbx_description
1 polymer ?
#
loop_
_entity_poly.entity_id
_entity_poly.type
_entity_poly.pdbx_seq_one_letter_code
_entity_poly.pdbx_strand_id
1 'polypeptide(L)'
;MTLLTPENVAAARAARSARIEHWKANASQLKQDFADEAHWRRLASLYGVRMPSAYVPGSELRLLRRAAKRAGISGADMRDAFGGGVAHLHELNPHWPAFALIGLILEIAAEKAAA
;
A
#
# COMPACT_ATOMS: atom_id res chain seq x y z
N MET A 1 8.17 26.71 -9.92
CA MET A 1 9.06 26.25 -8.85
C MET A 1 8.45 26.71 -7.54
N THR A 2 7.75 25.83 -6.81
CA THR A 2 7.07 26.22 -5.56
C THR A 2 8.15 26.55 -4.52
N LEU A 3 8.27 27.82 -4.14
CA LEU A 3 9.22 28.24 -3.12
C LEU A 3 8.86 27.53 -1.80
N LEU A 4 9.84 26.84 -1.23
CA LEU A 4 9.71 26.11 0.04
C LEU A 4 9.70 27.12 1.20
N THR A 5 8.60 27.87 1.35
CA THR A 5 8.44 28.79 2.46
C THR A 5 8.21 28.02 3.77
N PRO A 6 8.61 28.56 4.93
CA PRO A 6 8.35 27.92 6.23
C PRO A 6 6.86 27.63 6.45
N GLU A 7 5.98 28.51 5.96
CA GLU A 7 4.53 28.37 6.00
C GLU A 7 4.04 27.17 5.17
N ASN A 8 4.54 27.02 3.94
CA ASN A 8 4.20 25.87 3.08
C ASN A 8 4.63 24.54 3.72
N VAL A 9 5.78 24.52 4.41
CA VAL A 9 6.26 23.34 5.15
C VAL A 9 5.35 23.04 6.35
N ALA A 10 4.94 24.06 7.10
CA ALA A 10 4.04 23.91 8.24
C ALA A 10 2.66 23.39 7.81
N ALA A 11 2.07 23.96 6.76
CA ALA A 11 0.82 23.51 6.19
C ALA A 11 0.89 22.05 5.71
N ALA A 12 1.98 21.66 5.03
CA ALA A 12 2.19 20.28 4.59
C ALA A 12 2.31 19.29 5.76
N ARG A 13 2.95 19.69 6.87
CA ARG A 13 3.03 18.87 8.10
C ARG A 13 1.65 18.72 8.74
N ALA A 14 0.91 19.82 8.89
CA ALA A 14 -0.44 19.81 9.47
C ALA A 14 -1.39 18.92 8.65
N ALA A 15 -1.40 19.06 7.32
CA ALA A 15 -2.21 18.22 6.44
C ALA A 15 -1.85 16.73 6.55
N ARG A 16 -0.55 16.40 6.69
CA ARG A 16 -0.11 15.03 6.92
C ARG A 16 -0.60 14.48 8.25
N SER A 17 -0.51 15.26 9.33
CA SER A 17 -0.97 14.85 10.66
C SER A 17 -2.48 14.61 10.67
N ALA A 18 -3.27 15.56 10.16
CA ALA A 18 -4.72 15.44 10.07
C ALA A 18 -5.14 14.19 9.27
N ARG A 19 -4.44 13.89 8.18
CA ARG A 19 -4.68 12.68 7.38
C ARG A 19 -4.40 11.40 8.16
N ILE A 20 -3.31 11.36 8.93
CA ILE A 20 -2.97 10.19 9.77
C ILE A 20 -4.00 10.02 10.89
N GLU A 21 -4.46 11.10 11.52
CA GLU A 21 -5.51 11.07 12.55
C GLU A 21 -6.82 10.56 11.97
N HIS A 22 -7.22 11.05 10.80
CA HIS A 22 -8.39 10.54 10.09
C HIS A 22 -8.30 9.04 9.83
N TRP A 23 -7.15 8.53 9.39
CA TRP A 23 -6.98 7.08 9.19
C TRP A 23 -7.07 6.29 10.49
N LYS A 24 -6.45 6.78 11.56
CA LYS A 24 -6.54 6.13 12.88
C LYS A 24 -7.96 6.10 13.42
N ALA A 25 -8.71 7.20 13.26
CA ALA A 25 -10.11 7.29 13.68
C ALA A 25 -11.01 6.31 12.93
N ASN A 26 -10.70 6.00 11.67
CA ASN A 26 -11.48 5.08 10.84
C ASN A 26 -10.87 3.66 10.76
N ALA A 27 -9.84 3.34 11.55
CA ALA A 27 -9.13 2.06 11.46
C ALA A 27 -10.04 0.84 11.75
N SER A 28 -11.08 1.01 12.56
CA SER A 28 -12.07 -0.04 12.86
C SER A 28 -12.90 -0.47 11.65
N GLN A 29 -12.95 0.32 10.58
CA GLN A 29 -13.62 -0.04 9.32
C GLN A 29 -12.75 -0.94 8.43
N LEU A 30 -11.48 -1.13 8.80
CA LEU A 30 -10.54 -1.98 8.08
C LEU A 30 -10.43 -3.34 8.76
N LYS A 31 -10.32 -4.40 7.95
CA LYS A 31 -9.94 -5.73 8.41
C LYS A 31 -8.57 -5.63 9.09
N GLN A 32 -8.43 -6.20 10.29
CA GLN A 32 -7.19 -6.17 11.07
C GLN A 32 -6.48 -7.52 11.12
N ASP A 33 -7.24 -8.62 11.12
CA ASP A 33 -6.68 -9.96 11.32
C ASP A 33 -6.33 -10.63 9.98
N PHE A 34 -5.03 -10.83 9.76
CA PHE A 34 -4.47 -11.52 8.60
C PHE A 34 -3.50 -12.60 9.05
N ALA A 35 -3.76 -13.86 8.68
CA ALA A 35 -2.87 -14.98 8.98
C ALA A 35 -1.52 -14.83 8.26
N ASP A 36 -1.53 -14.22 7.07
CA ASP A 36 -0.38 -14.11 6.18
C ASP A 36 0.54 -12.91 6.50
N GLU A 37 0.24 -12.12 7.53
CA GLU A 37 0.98 -10.89 7.82
C GLU A 37 2.49 -11.14 7.99
N ALA A 38 2.87 -12.21 8.70
CA ALA A 38 4.27 -12.58 8.89
C ALA A 38 4.96 -12.90 7.55
N HIS A 39 4.26 -13.61 6.66
CA HIS A 39 4.74 -13.93 5.32
C HIS A 39 4.95 -12.66 4.49
N TRP A 40 3.97 -11.76 4.47
CA TRP A 40 4.06 -10.50 3.73
C TRP A 40 5.18 -9.59 4.25
N ARG A 41 5.41 -9.55 5.57
CA ARG A 41 6.53 -8.78 6.13
C ARG A 41 7.89 -9.33 5.69
N ARG A 42 8.03 -10.66 5.59
CA ARG A 42 9.24 -11.30 5.07
C ARG A 42 9.45 -10.92 3.60
N LEU A 43 8.41 -11.02 2.76
CA LEU A 43 8.51 -10.62 1.36
C LEU A 43 8.83 -9.13 1.21
N ALA A 44 8.22 -8.28 2.03
CA ALA A 44 8.48 -6.84 1.98
C ALA A 44 9.95 -6.52 2.27
N SER A 45 10.56 -7.24 3.22
CA SER A 45 12.00 -7.15 3.47
C SER A 45 12.82 -7.61 2.27
N LEU A 46 12.47 -8.74 1.66
CA LEU A 46 13.16 -9.31 0.49
C LEU A 46 13.17 -8.34 -0.70
N TYR A 47 12.02 -7.73 -1.01
CA TYR A 47 11.88 -6.79 -2.13
C TYR A 47 12.19 -5.33 -1.76
N GLY A 48 12.61 -5.07 -0.52
CA GLY A 48 12.92 -3.71 -0.05
C GLY A 48 11.72 -2.75 -0.12
N VAL A 49 10.52 -3.25 0.17
CA VAL A 49 9.26 -2.50 0.24
C VAL A 49 8.97 -2.12 1.68
N ARG A 50 8.65 -0.84 1.90
CA ARG A 50 8.22 -0.37 3.22
C ARG A 50 6.74 -0.66 3.43
N MET A 51 6.43 -1.47 4.44
CA MET A 51 5.05 -1.77 4.83
C MET A 51 4.38 -0.58 5.55
N PRO A 52 3.18 -0.16 5.11
CA PRO A 52 2.35 0.77 5.86
C PRO A 52 1.84 0.16 7.18
N SER A 53 1.38 1.01 8.10
CA SER A 53 0.69 0.58 9.31
C SER A 53 -0.72 0.05 9.01
N ALA A 54 -1.26 -0.80 9.89
CA ALA A 54 -2.58 -1.44 9.71
C ALA A 54 -3.76 -0.47 9.61
N TYR A 55 -3.63 0.74 10.17
CA TYR A 55 -4.65 1.79 10.05
C TYR A 55 -4.67 2.49 8.69
N VAL A 56 -3.70 2.24 7.80
CA VAL A 56 -3.64 2.91 6.50
C VAL A 56 -4.57 2.19 5.52
N PRO A 57 -5.57 2.88 4.93
CA PRO A 57 -6.56 2.23 4.08
C PRO A 57 -5.98 1.81 2.72
N GLY A 58 -6.51 0.73 2.14
CA GLY A 58 -6.15 0.25 0.80
C GLY A 58 -6.43 1.26 -0.32
N SER A 59 -7.29 2.25 -0.06
CA SER A 59 -7.59 3.36 -0.97
C SER A 59 -6.40 4.32 -1.19
N GLU A 60 -5.33 4.22 -0.40
CA GLU A 60 -4.07 4.95 -0.64
C GLU A 60 -3.29 4.33 -1.82
N LEU A 61 -3.86 4.39 -3.03
CA LEU A 61 -3.34 3.75 -4.24
C LEU A 61 -1.89 4.14 -4.58
N ARG A 62 -1.45 5.34 -4.17
CA ARG A 62 -0.05 5.78 -4.37
C ARG A 62 0.94 4.86 -3.65
N LEU A 63 0.57 4.30 -2.50
CA LEU A 63 1.40 3.35 -1.76
C LEU A 63 1.50 2.01 -2.50
N LEU A 64 0.36 1.49 -2.99
CA LEU A 64 0.31 0.25 -3.78
C LEU A 64 1.15 0.36 -5.05
N ARG A 65 1.01 1.46 -5.82
CA ARG A 65 1.82 1.70 -7.03
C ARG A 65 3.31 1.75 -6.73
N ARG A 66 3.68 2.36 -5.59
CA ARG A 66 5.08 2.45 -5.16
C ARG A 66 5.65 1.08 -4.79
N ALA A 67 4.86 0.25 -4.10
CA ALA A 67 5.23 -1.11 -3.76
C ALA A 67 5.40 -1.98 -5.01
N ALA A 68 4.42 -1.98 -5.93
CA ALA A 68 4.50 -2.71 -7.19
C ALA A 68 5.75 -2.33 -8.00
N LYS A 69 6.00 -1.02 -8.16
CA LYS A 69 7.21 -0.53 -8.84
C LYS A 69 8.50 -1.02 -8.16
N ARG A 70 8.53 -1.03 -6.82
CA ARG A 70 9.71 -1.45 -6.04
C ARG A 70 9.93 -2.96 -6.13
N ALA A 71 8.87 -3.75 -6.19
CA ALA A 71 8.90 -5.21 -6.34
C ALA A 71 9.10 -5.68 -7.79
N GLY A 72 9.23 -4.76 -8.76
CA GLY A 72 9.40 -5.12 -10.17
C GLY A 72 8.12 -5.61 -10.86
N ILE A 73 6.96 -5.32 -10.28
CA ILE A 73 5.65 -5.71 -10.81
C ILE A 73 5.12 -4.65 -11.78
N SER A 74 4.84 -5.09 -13.00
CA SER A 74 4.27 -4.26 -14.06
C SER A 74 2.74 -4.22 -14.01
N GLY A 75 2.14 -3.32 -14.80
CA GLY A 75 0.69 -3.31 -14.96
C GLY A 75 0.13 -4.52 -15.71
N ALA A 76 0.96 -5.24 -16.48
CA ALA A 76 0.56 -6.50 -17.12
C ALA A 76 0.48 -7.61 -16.07
N ASP A 77 1.54 -7.77 -15.27
CA ASP A 77 1.57 -8.76 -14.17
C ASP A 77 0.35 -8.60 -13.24
N MET A 78 -0.02 -7.35 -12.90
CA MET A 78 -1.21 -7.07 -12.09
C MET A 78 -2.52 -7.51 -12.77
N ARG A 79 -2.66 -7.27 -14.08
CA ARG A 79 -3.86 -7.65 -14.84
C ARG A 79 -3.97 -9.16 -14.96
N ASP A 80 -2.86 -9.84 -15.16
CA ASP A 80 -2.82 -11.30 -15.29
C ASP A 80 -3.21 -11.96 -13.94
N ALA A 81 -2.76 -11.39 -12.81
CA ALA A 81 -3.07 -11.92 -11.49
C ALA A 81 -4.47 -11.56 -10.96
N PHE A 82 -4.94 -10.32 -11.15
CA PHE A 82 -6.17 -9.82 -10.51
C PHE A 82 -7.26 -9.36 -11.49
N GLY A 83 -7.04 -9.49 -12.80
CA GLY A 83 -7.97 -8.96 -13.82
C GLY A 83 -7.94 -7.44 -13.98
N GLY A 84 -7.09 -6.72 -13.25
CA GLY A 84 -7.02 -5.26 -13.28
C GLY A 84 -5.78 -4.66 -12.63
N GLY A 85 -5.72 -3.33 -12.58
CA GLY A 85 -4.62 -2.62 -11.92
C GLY A 85 -4.78 -2.50 -10.40
N VAL A 86 -3.89 -1.75 -9.74
CA VAL A 86 -3.95 -1.51 -8.28
C VAL A 86 -5.28 -0.92 -7.78
N ALA A 87 -5.99 -0.16 -8.62
CA ALA A 87 -7.29 0.41 -8.26
C ALA A 87 -8.34 -0.72 -8.17
N HIS A 88 -8.33 -1.60 -9.17
CA HIS A 88 -9.20 -2.77 -9.20
C HIS A 88 -8.95 -3.70 -8.01
N LEU A 89 -7.68 -3.91 -7.64
CA LEU A 89 -7.34 -4.69 -6.44
C LEU A 89 -7.99 -4.12 -5.17
N HIS A 90 -8.05 -2.79 -5.03
CA HIS A 90 -8.76 -2.15 -3.92
C HIS A 90 -10.28 -2.27 -4.05
N GLU A 91 -10.84 -2.14 -5.25
CA GLU A 91 -12.28 -2.31 -5.49
C GLU A 91 -12.77 -3.70 -5.09
N LEU A 92 -11.96 -4.74 -5.33
CA LEU A 92 -12.24 -6.11 -4.90
C LEU A 92 -12.12 -6.28 -3.36
N ASN A 93 -11.36 -5.40 -2.70
CA ASN A 93 -11.02 -5.50 -1.28
C ASN A 93 -11.20 -4.14 -0.57
N PRO A 94 -12.43 -3.59 -0.54
CA PRO A 94 -12.65 -2.18 -0.15
C PRO A 94 -12.30 -1.91 1.32
N HIS A 95 -12.41 -2.92 2.19
CA HIS A 95 -12.13 -2.81 3.63
C HIS A 95 -10.73 -3.30 4.02
N TRP A 96 -9.86 -3.59 3.05
CA TRP A 96 -8.53 -4.08 3.37
C TRP A 96 -7.56 -2.91 3.57
N PRO A 97 -6.63 -3.02 4.54
CA PRO A 97 -5.58 -2.04 4.74
C PRO A 97 -4.53 -2.14 3.62
N ALA A 98 -3.80 -1.05 3.40
CA ALA A 98 -2.80 -0.96 2.34
C ALA A 98 -1.69 -2.00 2.48
N PHE A 99 -1.33 -2.41 3.71
CA PHE A 99 -0.28 -3.41 3.91
C PHE A 99 -0.69 -4.78 3.36
N ALA A 100 -1.96 -5.17 3.50
CA ALA A 100 -2.45 -6.46 3.02
C ALA A 100 -2.48 -6.49 1.48
N LEU A 101 -2.98 -5.42 0.85
CA LEU A 101 -2.96 -5.31 -0.61
C LEU A 101 -1.53 -5.27 -1.18
N ILE A 102 -0.59 -4.66 -0.45
CA ILE A 102 0.83 -4.72 -0.79
C ILE A 102 1.37 -6.15 -0.62
N GLY A 103 0.92 -6.90 0.39
CA GLY A 103 1.22 -8.32 0.57
C GLY A 103 0.91 -9.15 -0.67
N LEU A 104 -0.29 -9.01 -1.21
CA LEU A 104 -0.70 -9.70 -2.45
C LEU A 104 0.17 -9.32 -3.67
N ILE A 105 0.55 -8.04 -3.78
CA ILE A 105 1.48 -7.59 -4.84
C ILE A 105 2.85 -8.26 -4.69
N LEU A 106 3.30 -8.47 -3.45
CA LEU A 106 4.58 -9.10 -3.17
C LEU A 106 4.56 -10.61 -3.44
N GLU A 107 3.41 -11.27 -3.24
CA GLU A 107 3.23 -12.68 -3.61
C GLU A 107 3.40 -12.89 -5.12
N ILE A 108 2.82 -12.02 -5.96
CA ILE A 108 3.07 -12.04 -7.41
C ILE A 108 4.56 -11.94 -7.71
N ALA A 109 5.28 -11.05 -7.01
CA ALA A 109 6.71 -10.89 -7.21
C ALA A 109 7.50 -12.13 -6.83
N ALA A 110 7.08 -12.82 -5.76
CA ALA A 110 7.66 -14.07 -5.30
C ALA A 110 7.41 -15.22 -6.28
N GLU A 111 6.17 -15.37 -6.76
CA GLU A 111 5.79 -16.37 -7.76
C GLU A 111 6.56 -16.16 -9.07
N LYS A 112 6.61 -14.92 -9.56
CA LYS A 112 7.35 -14.57 -10.79
C LYS A 112 8.84 -14.83 -10.68
N ALA A 113 9.43 -14.70 -9.49
CA ALA A 113 10.85 -15.00 -9.27
C ALA A 113 11.13 -16.51 -9.16
N ALA A 114 10.11 -17.33 -8.92
CA ALA A 114 10.21 -18.78 -8.81
C ALA A 114 9.89 -19.52 -10.13
N ALA A 115 9.28 -18.83 -11.10
CA ALA A 115 8.98 -19.32 -12.45
C ALA A 115 10.17 -19.13 -13.40
#